data_AF-A0A0G4ETJ2-F1
#
_entry.id   AF-A0A0G4ETJ2-F1
#
_cell.length_a   1.000
_cell.length_b   1.000
_cell.length_c   1.000
_cell.angle_alpha   90.00
_cell.angle_beta   90.00
_cell.angle_gamma   90.00
#
_symmetry.space_group_name_H-M   'P 1'
#
loop_
_entity.id
_entity.type
_entity.pdbx_description
1 polymer ?
#
loop_
_entity_poly.entity_id
_entity_poly.type
_entity_poly.pdbx_seq_one_letter_code
_entity_poly.pdbx_strand_id
1 'polypeptide(L)'
;MSLAPKKKKAEAAADKGAAAPSEPTSGQLFNIFIEKSDPKLLPDHCYPDWLWGMDKPSKTYGELSLMFVYGQGIENATFTEYRQFLRKHRKIVIKLNNLRLKRARRKNVKPIFWDV
;
A
#
# COMPACT_ATOMS: atom_id res chain seq x y z
N MET A 1 11.49 -3.76 38.56
CA MET A 1 10.17 -3.99 37.95
C MET A 1 10.31 -3.99 36.43
N SER A 2 10.16 -5.14 35.79
CA SER A 2 10.41 -5.33 34.34
C SER A 2 9.12 -5.13 33.54
N LEU A 3 8.98 -3.97 32.87
CA LEU A 3 7.87 -3.63 31.97
C LEU A 3 8.23 -3.93 30.51
N ALA A 4 8.58 -5.19 30.21
CA ALA A 4 8.74 -5.64 28.83
C ALA A 4 7.50 -6.48 28.42
N PRO A 5 6.77 -6.12 27.35
CA PRO A 5 5.66 -6.94 26.88
C PRO A 5 6.20 -8.28 26.38
N LYS A 6 5.69 -9.36 26.98
CA LYS A 6 6.00 -10.74 26.56
C LYS A 6 5.62 -10.90 25.09
N LYS A 7 6.58 -11.31 24.24
CA LYS A 7 6.33 -11.70 22.85
C LYS A 7 5.41 -12.92 22.86
N LYS A 8 4.09 -12.72 22.70
CA LYS A 8 3.20 -13.78 22.23
C LYS A 8 3.67 -14.15 20.84
N LYS A 9 4.06 -15.43 20.65
CA LYS A 9 4.16 -16.04 19.32
C LYS A 9 2.79 -15.84 18.67
N ALA A 10 2.71 -14.93 17.72
CA ALA A 10 1.60 -14.91 16.79
C ALA A 10 1.77 -16.17 15.95
N GLU A 11 1.02 -17.22 16.27
CA GLU A 11 0.58 -18.13 15.23
C GLU A 11 -0.06 -17.25 14.17
N ALA A 12 0.62 -17.15 13.03
CA ALA A 12 0.01 -16.68 11.82
C ALA A 12 -1.12 -17.68 11.55
N ALA A 13 -2.32 -17.37 12.05
CA ALA A 13 -3.53 -17.77 11.40
C ALA A 13 -3.45 -17.13 10.02
N ALA A 14 -2.81 -17.85 9.10
CA ALA A 14 -3.03 -17.67 7.68
C ALA A 14 -4.53 -17.81 7.54
N ASP A 15 -5.19 -16.66 7.38
CA ASP A 15 -6.54 -16.60 6.89
C ASP A 15 -6.54 -17.49 5.65
N LYS A 16 -7.14 -18.67 5.79
CA LYS A 16 -7.37 -19.56 4.66
C LYS A 16 -8.45 -18.85 3.87
N GLY A 17 -8.04 -17.82 3.11
CA GLY A 17 -8.84 -17.27 2.03
C GLY A 17 -9.32 -18.47 1.25
N ALA A 18 -10.63 -18.68 1.25
CA ALA A 18 -11.25 -19.81 0.61
C ALA A 18 -10.68 -19.91 -0.79
N ALA A 19 -9.89 -20.97 -1.03
CA ALA A 19 -9.38 -21.25 -2.35
C ALA A 19 -10.61 -21.34 -3.26
N ALA A 20 -10.60 -20.58 -4.35
CA ALA A 20 -11.65 -20.65 -5.36
C ALA A 20 -11.85 -22.13 -5.73
N PRO A 21 -13.10 -22.63 -5.75
CA PRO A 21 -13.37 -24.02 -6.08
C PRO A 21 -12.70 -24.37 -7.42
N SER A 22 -12.05 -25.54 -7.47
CA SER A 22 -11.23 -25.98 -8.60
C SER A 22 -12.00 -26.27 -9.89
N GLU A 23 -13.32 -26.15 -9.86
CA GLU A 23 -14.20 -26.30 -11.01
C GLU A 23 -15.33 -25.25 -10.89
N PRO A 24 -15.54 -24.36 -11.88
CA PRO A 24 -16.63 -23.40 -11.84
C PRO A 24 -17.95 -24.13 -12.10
N THR A 25 -18.61 -24.61 -11.05
CA THR A 25 -19.96 -25.21 -11.18
C THR A 25 -21.04 -24.18 -11.56
N SER A 26 -20.69 -22.90 -11.67
CA SER A 26 -21.52 -21.88 -12.30
C SER A 26 -20.61 -20.90 -13.03
N GLY A 27 -20.98 -20.50 -14.25
CA GLY A 27 -20.27 -19.47 -15.04
C GLY A 27 -20.39 -18.06 -14.45
N GLN A 28 -20.28 -17.92 -13.13
CA GLN A 28 -20.31 -16.67 -12.37
C GLN A 28 -18.87 -16.26 -12.03
N LEU A 29 -18.39 -15.18 -12.64
CA LEU A 29 -17.09 -14.54 -12.46
C LEU A 29 -17.13 -13.46 -11.38
N PHE A 30 -18.23 -12.72 -11.25
CA PHE A 30 -18.33 -11.57 -10.33
C PHE A 30 -19.31 -11.78 -9.19
N ASN A 31 -20.40 -12.51 -9.42
CA ASN A 31 -21.45 -12.66 -8.44
C ASN A 31 -21.13 -13.78 -7.43
N ILE A 32 -21.28 -13.45 -6.14
CA ILE A 32 -21.09 -14.39 -5.02
C ILE A 32 -22.39 -15.09 -4.58
N PHE A 33 -23.55 -14.66 -5.11
CA PHE A 33 -24.85 -15.22 -4.75
C PHE A 33 -25.28 -16.31 -5.73
N ILE A 34 -25.69 -17.48 -5.21
CA ILE A 34 -26.14 -18.62 -6.03
C ILE A 34 -27.35 -18.25 -6.91
N GLU A 35 -28.27 -17.44 -6.40
CA GLU A 35 -29.57 -17.16 -7.04
C GLU A 35 -29.53 -16.07 -8.12
N LYS A 36 -28.44 -15.32 -8.24
CA LYS A 36 -28.37 -14.18 -9.17
C LYS A 36 -27.49 -14.51 -10.37
N SER A 37 -27.85 -14.01 -11.54
CA SER A 37 -26.95 -14.05 -12.69
C SER A 37 -25.83 -13.02 -12.52
N ASP A 38 -24.69 -13.28 -13.14
CA ASP A 38 -23.62 -12.30 -13.25
C ASP A 38 -24.10 -11.02 -13.97
N PRO A 39 -23.62 -9.84 -13.54
CA PRO A 39 -23.90 -8.60 -14.26
C PRO A 39 -23.27 -8.65 -15.65
N LYS A 40 -24.05 -8.27 -16.67
CA LYS A 40 -23.55 -8.13 -18.04
C LYS A 40 -22.73 -6.85 -18.17
N LEU A 41 -21.63 -6.92 -18.92
CA LEU A 41 -20.89 -5.73 -19.32
C LEU A 41 -21.78 -4.89 -20.25
N LEU A 42 -21.90 -3.62 -19.91
CA LEU A 42 -22.64 -2.63 -20.67
C LEU A 42 -21.67 -1.90 -21.62
N PRO A 43 -22.17 -1.15 -22.60
CA PRO A 43 -21.34 -0.25 -23.39
C PRO A 43 -20.73 0.89 -22.55
N ASP A 44 -19.64 1.49 -23.05
CA ASP A 44 -18.83 2.48 -22.32
C ASP A 44 -19.61 3.68 -21.78
N HIS A 45 -20.63 4.15 -22.51
CA HIS A 45 -21.47 5.30 -22.13
C HIS A 45 -22.37 5.03 -20.92
N CYS A 46 -22.56 3.76 -20.53
CA CYS A 46 -23.29 3.39 -19.34
C CYS A 46 -22.45 3.52 -18.06
N TYR A 47 -21.13 3.72 -18.20
CA TYR A 47 -20.22 3.86 -17.07
C TYR A 47 -19.86 5.32 -16.80
N PRO A 48 -19.62 5.70 -15.53
CA PRO A 48 -19.18 7.04 -15.20
C PRO A 48 -17.80 7.39 -15.77
N ASP A 49 -17.61 8.66 -16.14
CA ASP A 49 -16.35 9.16 -16.73
C ASP A 49 -15.11 8.92 -15.84
N TRP A 50 -15.28 8.88 -14.51
CA TRP A 50 -14.16 8.68 -13.58
C TRP A 50 -13.53 7.29 -13.71
N LEU A 51 -14.25 6.29 -14.24
CA LEU A 51 -13.75 4.93 -14.45
C LEU A 51 -12.54 4.95 -15.38
N TRP A 52 -12.65 5.70 -16.48
CA TRP A 52 -11.59 5.86 -17.48
C TRP A 52 -10.42 6.72 -17.00
N GLY A 53 -10.63 7.48 -15.91
CA GLY A 53 -9.57 8.23 -15.24
C GLY A 53 -8.67 7.37 -14.34
N MET A 54 -9.09 6.16 -13.98
CA MET A 54 -8.36 5.30 -13.03
C MET A 54 -7.09 4.68 -13.61
N ASP A 55 -7.04 4.47 -14.92
CA ASP A 55 -5.87 3.88 -15.58
C ASP A 55 -4.65 4.82 -15.57
N LYS A 56 -4.90 6.13 -15.40
CA LYS A 56 -3.84 7.14 -15.37
C LYS A 56 -2.98 6.94 -14.12
N PRO A 57 -1.64 6.82 -14.25
CA PRO A 57 -0.77 6.61 -13.11
C PRO A 57 -0.82 7.82 -12.15
N SER A 58 -0.88 7.54 -10.84
CA SER A 58 -0.82 8.61 -9.84
C SER A 58 0.54 9.32 -9.88
N LYS A 59 0.54 10.66 -9.71
CA LYS A 59 1.76 11.48 -9.64
C LYS A 59 2.82 10.88 -8.71
N THR A 60 4.07 10.87 -9.13
CA THR A 60 5.18 10.31 -8.33
C THR A 60 5.50 11.19 -7.11
N TYR A 61 6.27 10.69 -6.14
CA TYR A 61 6.68 11.53 -5.01
C TYR A 61 7.53 12.73 -5.46
N GLY A 62 8.37 12.55 -6.49
CA GLY A 62 9.20 13.62 -7.05
C GLY A 62 8.35 14.75 -7.61
N GLU A 63 7.39 14.43 -8.47
CA GLU A 63 6.43 15.41 -9.02
C GLU A 63 5.65 16.14 -7.92
N LEU A 64 5.13 15.39 -6.95
CA LEU A 64 4.41 15.99 -5.82
C LEU A 64 5.31 16.88 -4.95
N SER A 65 6.60 16.53 -4.81
CA SER A 65 7.56 17.37 -4.09
C SER A 65 7.90 18.66 -4.84
N LEU A 66 8.06 18.60 -6.17
CA LEU A 66 8.22 19.78 -7.01
C LEU A 66 7.02 20.72 -6.87
N MET A 67 5.81 20.15 -6.84
CA MET A 67 4.59 20.93 -6.72
C MET A 67 4.41 21.58 -5.34
N PHE A 68 4.54 20.81 -4.24
CA PHE A 68 4.22 21.30 -2.90
C PHE A 68 5.41 21.88 -2.12
N VAL A 69 6.65 21.54 -2.46
CA VAL A 69 7.85 22.07 -1.78
C VAL A 69 8.46 23.22 -2.57
N TYR A 70 8.55 23.06 -3.90
CA TYR A 70 9.18 24.04 -4.78
C TYR A 70 8.16 24.94 -5.50
N GLY A 71 6.86 24.71 -5.31
CA GLY A 71 5.79 25.55 -5.85
C GLY A 71 5.53 25.39 -7.35
N GLN A 72 6.12 24.39 -8.01
CA GLN A 72 6.00 24.23 -9.45
C GLN A 72 4.59 23.77 -9.83
N GLY A 73 3.81 24.63 -10.50
CA GLY A 73 2.44 24.30 -10.92
C GLY A 73 1.44 24.23 -9.78
N ILE A 74 1.70 24.93 -8.67
CA ILE A 74 0.87 24.91 -7.46
C ILE A 74 -0.56 25.43 -7.69
N GLU A 75 -0.78 26.25 -8.71
CA GLU A 75 -2.09 26.77 -9.11
C GLU A 75 -3.07 25.64 -9.49
N ASN A 76 -2.55 24.55 -10.04
CA ASN A 76 -3.33 23.37 -10.44
C ASN A 76 -3.37 22.29 -9.34
N ALA A 77 -2.81 22.57 -8.16
CA ALA A 77 -2.70 21.58 -7.10
C ALA A 77 -4.07 21.23 -6.53
N THR A 78 -4.38 19.93 -6.48
CA THR A 78 -5.63 19.46 -5.87
C THR A 78 -5.43 18.98 -4.44
N PHE A 79 -6.49 19.03 -3.63
CA PHE A 79 -6.45 18.53 -2.25
C PHE A 79 -6.13 17.03 -2.17
N THR A 80 -6.58 16.25 -3.15
CA THR A 80 -6.29 14.81 -3.25
C THR A 80 -4.79 14.56 -3.44
N GLU A 81 -4.13 15.35 -4.30
CA GLU A 81 -2.68 15.31 -4.50
C GLU A 81 -1.90 15.69 -3.25
N TYR A 82 -2.37 16.71 -2.52
CA TYR A 82 -1.74 17.09 -1.24
C TYR A 82 -1.81 15.96 -0.22
N ARG A 83 -2.97 15.31 -0.09
CA ARG A 83 -3.13 14.15 0.79
C ARG A 83 -2.24 12.98 0.37
N GLN A 84 -2.09 12.74 -0.94
CA GLN A 84 -1.17 11.72 -1.47
C GLN A 84 0.30 12.07 -1.15
N PHE A 85 0.68 13.33 -1.32
CA PHE A 85 2.01 13.83 -0.97
C PHE A 85 2.32 13.57 0.50
N LEU A 86 1.42 13.95 1.43
CA LEU A 86 1.62 13.72 2.86
C LEU A 86 1.77 12.23 3.20
N ARG A 87 0.96 11.36 2.58
CA ARG A 87 1.08 9.90 2.77
C ARG A 87 2.44 9.38 2.30
N LYS A 88 2.87 9.77 1.10
CA LYS A 88 4.17 9.36 0.54
C LYS A 88 5.34 9.93 1.35
N HIS A 89 5.28 11.20 1.73
CA HIS A 89 6.28 11.87 2.55
C HIS A 89 6.46 11.19 3.91
N ARG A 90 5.35 10.95 4.64
CA ARG A 90 5.39 10.24 5.93
C ARG A 90 5.99 8.84 5.78
N LYS A 91 5.63 8.09 4.74
CA LYS A 91 6.21 6.78 4.45
C LYS A 91 7.73 6.85 4.26
N ILE A 92 8.24 7.87 3.57
CA ILE A 92 9.68 8.08 3.36
C ILE A 92 10.38 8.42 4.68
N VAL A 93 9.82 9.33 5.48
CA VAL A 93 10.38 9.69 6.79
C VAL A 93 10.48 8.47 7.70
N ILE A 94 9.43 7.64 7.76
CA ILE A 94 9.44 6.39 8.54
C ILE A 94 10.53 5.44 8.03
N LYS A 95 10.67 5.26 6.71
CA LYS A 95 11.72 4.42 6.11
C LYS A 95 13.12 4.93 6.47
N LEU A 96 13.35 6.25 6.40
CA LEU A 96 14.62 6.87 6.76
C LEU A 96 14.94 6.66 8.24
N ASN A 97 13.96 6.82 9.14
CA ASN A 97 14.15 6.55 10.55
C ASN A 97 14.51 5.08 10.81
N ASN A 98 13.76 4.15 10.22
CA ASN A 98 14.07 2.72 10.31
C ASN A 98 15.48 2.38 9.78
N LEU A 99 15.94 3.04 8.72
CA LEU A 99 17.28 2.88 8.19
C LEU A 99 18.35 3.42 9.16
N ARG A 100 18.12 4.59 9.75
CA ARG A 100 19.00 5.19 10.78
C ARG A 100 19.12 4.26 11.98
N LEU A 101 18.00 3.73 12.50
CA LEU A 101 17.98 2.78 13.61
C LEU A 101 18.72 1.48 13.26
N LYS A 102 18.54 0.93 12.06
CA LYS A 102 19.29 -0.26 11.60
C LYS A 102 20.79 -0.01 11.49
N ARG A 103 21.22 1.19 11.08
CA ARG A 103 22.64 1.55 11.02
C ARG A 103 23.22 1.74 12.42
N ALA A 104 22.52 2.45 13.31
CA ALA A 104 22.95 2.65 14.69
C ALA A 104 23.10 1.32 15.45
N ARG A 105 22.13 0.40 15.31
CA ARG A 105 22.24 -0.95 15.89
C ARG A 105 23.47 -1.71 15.40
N ARG A 106 23.78 -1.64 14.10
CA ARG A 106 24.98 -2.29 13.54
C ARG A 106 26.29 -1.72 14.07
N LYS A 107 26.36 -0.41 14.34
CA LYS A 107 27.53 0.24 14.93
C LYS A 107 27.72 -0.11 16.42
N ASN A 108 26.64 -0.34 17.15
CA ASN A 108 26.67 -0.63 18.59
C ASN A 108 26.92 -2.11 18.91
N VAL A 109 26.81 -3.01 17.93
CA VAL A 109 27.33 -4.37 18.08
C VAL A 109 28.83 -4.29 17.92
N LYS A 110 29.58 -4.37 19.04
CA LYS A 110 31.04 -4.55 18.98
C LYS A 110 31.32 -5.74 18.04
N PRO A 111 32.17 -5.60 17.02
CA PRO A 111 32.64 -6.78 16.32
C PRO A 111 33.29 -7.67 17.38
N ILE A 112 32.79 -8.90 17.53
CA ILE A 112 33.50 -9.92 18.29
C ILE A 112 34.71 -10.25 17.42
N PHE A 113 35.76 -9.46 17.58
CA PHE A 113 37.06 -9.70 16.97
C PHE A 113 37.66 -10.84 17.79
N TRP A 114 37.46 -12.06 17.31
CA TRP A 114 38.32 -13.16 17.74
C TRP A 114 39.64 -12.95 17.01
N ASP A 115 40.59 -12.28 17.67
CA ASP A 115 42.00 -12.42 17.34
C ASP A 115 42.39 -13.88 17.57
N VAL A 116 42.86 -14.54 16.51
CA VAL A 116 43.79 -15.67 16.55
C VAL A 116 44.95 -15.30 15.64
#